data_AF-A0A954QGE5-F1
#
_entry.id   AF-A0A954QGE5-F1
#
_cell.length_a   1.000
_cell.length_b   1.000
_cell.length_c   1.000
_cell.angle_alpha   90.00
_cell.angle_beta   90.00
_cell.angle_gamma   90.00
#
_symmetry.space_group_name_H-M   'P 1'
#
loop_
_entity.id
_entity.type
_entity.pdbx_description
1 polymer ?
#
loop_
_entity_poly.entity_id
_entity_poly.type
_entity_poly.pdbx_seq_one_letter_code
_entity_poly.pdbx_strand_id
1 'polypeptide(L)' 'TPGPHQSGKIAVCGHTPDKYGEIMDMGYLKCIDTYCYGGQWLTALDLLSGQVWQANEKAELRS' A
#
# COMPACT_ATOMS: atom_id res chain seq x y z
N THR A 1 0.69 2.83 16.28
CA THR A 1 1.45 2.89 15.02
C THR A 1 2.64 3.81 15.22
N PRO A 2 3.77 3.63 14.52
CA PRO A 2 4.90 4.54 14.66
C PRO A 2 4.51 5.95 14.19
N GLY A 3 5.12 6.99 14.75
CA GLY A 3 4.89 8.37 14.32
C GLY A 3 5.64 8.73 13.01
N PRO A 4 5.57 9.99 12.56
CA PRO A 4 6.28 10.47 11.38
C PRO A 4 7.80 10.24 11.46
N HIS A 5 8.43 9.90 10.33
CA HIS A 5 9.89 9.77 10.27
C HIS A 5 10.57 11.12 10.51
N GLN A 6 11.69 11.13 11.23
CA GLN A 6 12.43 12.35 11.61
C GLN A 6 12.87 13.23 10.42
N SER A 7 13.00 12.66 9.22
CA SER A 7 13.35 13.41 8.02
C SER A 7 12.18 14.16 7.37
N GLY A 8 10.96 14.04 7.91
CA GLY A 8 9.74 14.58 7.31
C GLY A 8 9.29 13.88 6.03
N LYS A 9 9.95 12.78 5.62
CA LYS A 9 9.56 12.00 4.45
C LYS A 9 8.43 11.04 4.83
N ILE A 10 7.56 10.76 3.86
CA ILE A 10 6.56 9.69 3.97
C ILE A 10 7.30 8.35 3.95
N ALA A 11 7.04 7.51 4.94
CA ALA A 11 7.53 6.14 4.96
C ALA A 11 6.56 5.24 4.18
N VAL A 12 7.07 4.45 3.24
CA VAL A 12 6.30 3.43 2.52
C VAL A 12 6.79 2.07 2.94
N CYS A 13 5.89 1.21 3.40
CA CYS A 13 6.20 -0.10 3.96
C CYS A 13 5.27 -1.21 3.44
N GLY A 14 5.61 -2.44 3.82
CA GLY A 14 4.81 -3.64 3.59
C GLY A 14 5.08 -4.68 4.69
N HIS A 15 5.14 -5.97 4.34
CA HIS A 15 5.46 -7.14 5.18
C HIS A 15 4.31 -7.66 6.03
N THR A 16 3.64 -6.80 6.79
CA THR A 16 2.42 -7.19 7.51
C THR A 16 1.22 -6.78 6.66
N PRO A 17 0.52 -7.74 6.03
CA PRO A 17 -0.54 -7.42 5.09
C PRO A 17 -1.80 -6.92 5.78
N ASP A 18 -2.52 -6.02 5.10
CA ASP A 18 -3.95 -5.82 5.36
C ASP A 18 -4.75 -6.95 4.70
N LYS A 19 -5.38 -7.81 5.50
CA LYS A 19 -6.09 -9.01 4.99
C LYS A 19 -7.34 -8.69 4.17
N TYR A 20 -7.84 -7.46 4.24
CA TYR A 20 -8.97 -6.98 3.44
C TYR A 20 -8.51 -6.37 2.11
N GLY A 21 -7.19 -6.25 1.87
CA GLY A 21 -6.64 -5.74 0.63
C GLY A 21 -6.59 -4.21 0.57
N GLU A 22 -6.67 -3.55 1.72
CA GLU A 22 -6.74 -2.08 1.81
C GLU A 22 -5.38 -1.44 2.03
N ILE A 23 -5.17 -0.26 1.45
CA ILE A 23 -3.98 0.55 1.70
C ILE A 23 -4.18 1.29 3.01
N MET A 24 -3.26 1.12 3.96
CA MET A 24 -3.24 1.94 5.17
C MET A 24 -2.49 3.23 4.88
N ASP A 25 -3.18 4.36 4.93
CA ASP A 25 -2.60 5.69 4.75
C ASP A 25 -2.84 6.58 5.98
N MET A 26 -1.76 7.00 6.63
CA MET A 26 -1.78 7.93 7.78
C MET A 26 -1.22 9.31 7.43
N GLY A 27 -1.02 9.62 6.14
CA GLY A 27 -0.40 10.85 5.65
C GLY A 27 1.13 10.87 5.78
N TYR A 28 1.70 10.27 6.82
CA TYR A 28 3.16 10.16 7.04
C TYR A 28 3.70 8.74 6.91
N LEU A 29 2.81 7.74 6.88
CA LEU A 29 3.11 6.32 6.76
C LEU A 29 2.08 5.70 5.82
N LYS A 30 2.56 4.98 4.81
CA LYS A 30 1.73 4.23 3.88
C LYS A 30 2.16 2.76 3.86
N CYS A 31 1.26 1.85 4.23
CA CYS A 31 1.48 0.41 4.03
C CYS A 31 0.77 -0.01 2.75
N ILE A 32 1.53 -0.51 1.77
CA ILE A 32 1.00 -0.94 0.47
C ILE A 32 0.91 -2.47 0.33
N ASP A 33 1.18 -3.21 1.40
CA ASP A 33 0.97 -4.66 1.44
C ASP A 33 -0.51 -5.00 1.58
N THR A 34 -1.15 -5.20 0.44
CA THR A 34 -2.58 -5.47 0.33
C THR A 34 -2.85 -6.96 0.12
N TYR A 35 -2.02 -7.81 0.73
CA TYR A 35 -2.21 -9.26 0.82
C TYR A 35 -2.22 -10.01 -0.52
N CYS A 36 -1.36 -9.59 -1.46
CA CYS A 36 -1.19 -10.23 -2.77
C CYS A 36 -1.05 -11.76 -2.69
N TYR A 37 -0.23 -12.27 -1.76
CA TYR A 37 -0.02 -13.71 -1.64
C TYR A 37 -1.25 -14.48 -1.09
N GLY A 38 -2.19 -13.76 -0.48
CA GLY A 38 -3.42 -14.29 0.10
C GLY A 38 -4.64 -14.18 -0.81
N GLY A 39 -4.46 -13.86 -2.09
CA GLY A 39 -5.53 -13.73 -3.08
C GLY A 39 -6.25 -12.38 -3.08
N GLN A 40 -5.59 -11.35 -2.53
CA GLN A 40 -6.05 -9.96 -2.63
C GLN A 40 -5.25 -9.24 -3.72
N TRP A 41 -4.63 -8.11 -3.41
CA TRP A 41 -4.08 -7.21 -4.43
C TRP A 41 -2.56 -7.11 -4.34
N LEU A 42 -1.92 -6.94 -5.49
CA LEU A 42 -0.59 -6.37 -5.62
C LEU A 42 -0.75 -4.87 -5.85
N THR A 43 -0.18 -4.04 -4.97
CA THR A 43 -0.28 -2.58 -5.06
C THR A 43 0.97 -1.96 -5.68
N ALA A 44 0.77 -1.07 -6.64
CA ALA A 44 1.75 -0.08 -7.07
C ALA A 44 1.28 1.33 -6.65
N LEU A 45 2.22 2.16 -6.20
CA LEU A 45 1.99 3.54 -5.78
C LEU A 45 3.01 4.45 -6.47
N ASP A 46 2.55 5.44 -7.22
CA ASP A 46 3.39 6.56 -7.65
C ASP A 46 3.46 7.59 -6.52
N LEU A 47 4.68 7.85 -6.04
CA LEU A 47 4.93 8.76 -4.92
C LEU A 47 4.75 10.23 -5.27
N LEU A 48 4.83 10.60 -6.55
CA LEU A 48 4.70 12.00 -6.96
C LEU A 48 3.23 12.40 -7.10
N SER A 49 2.43 11.60 -7.82
CA SER A 49 1.01 11.88 -8.02
C SER A 49 0.11 11.35 -6.90
N GLY A 50 0.58 10.37 -6.14
CA GLY A 50 -0.27 9.59 -5.24
C GLY A 50 -1.17 8.58 -5.94
N GLN A 51 -1.02 8.38 -7.26
CA GLN A 51 -1.80 7.43 -8.02
C GLN A 51 -1.49 5.99 -7.58
N VAL A 52 -2.57 5.22 -7.41
CA VAL A 52 -2.53 3.82 -7.04
C VAL A 52 -3.00 2.97 -8.21
N TRP A 53 -2.37 1.82 -8.38
CA TRP A 53 -2.86 0.72 -9.22
C TRP A 53 -2.81 -0.57 -8.42
N GLN A 54 -3.85 -1.38 -8.56
CA GLN A 54 -3.92 -2.69 -7.95
C GLN A 54 -4.32 -3.74 -9.00
N ALA A 55 -3.65 -4.88 -8.93
CA ALA A 55 -3.92 -6.05 -9.77
C ALA A 55 -3.96 -7.32 -8.93
N ASN A 56 -4.70 -8.34 -9.36
CA ASN A 56 -4.74 -9.64 -8.67
C ASN A 56 -4.48 -10.82 -9.63
N GLU A 57 -4.44 -12.04 -9.07
CA GLU A 57 -4.16 -13.27 -9.82
C GLU A 57 -5.26 -13.66 -10.82
N LYS A 58 -6.44 -13.04 -10.72
CA LYS A 58 -7.56 -13.19 -11.66
C LYS A 58 -7.49 -12.21 -12.82
N ALA A 59 -6.40 -11.45 -12.92
CA ALA A 59 -6.20 -10.38 -13.89
C ALA A 59 -7.21 -9.22 -13.78
N GLU A 60 -7.82 -9.03 -12.60
CA GLU A 60 -8.66 -7.87 -12.31
C GLU A 60 -7.77 -6.66 -11.99
N LEU A 61 -8.24 -5.46 -12.35
CA LEU A 61 -7.55 -4.19 -12.12
C LEU A 61 -8.46 -3.22 -11.37
N ARG A 62 -7.89 -2.47 -10.41
CA ARG A 62 -8.56 -1.32 -9.77
C ARG A 62 -7.58 -0.19 -9.46
N SER A 63 -8.11 1.01 -9.20
CA SER A 63 -7.38 2.23 -8.85
C SER A 63 -8.03 2.94 -7.70
#